data_AF-A0A6B3CSL5-F1
#
_entry.id   AF-A0A6B3CSL5-F1
#
_cell.length_a   1.000
_cell.length_b   1.000
_cell.length_c   1.000
_cell.angle_alpha   90.00
_cell.angle_beta   90.00
_cell.angle_gamma   90.00
#
_symmetry.space_group_name_H-M   'P 1'
#
loop_
_entity.id
_entity.type
_entity.pdbx_description
1 polymer ?
#
loop_
_entity_poly.entity_id
_entity_poly.type
_entity_poly.pdbx_seq_one_letter_code
_entity_poly.pdbx_strand_id
1 'polypeptide(L)' 'DADLSGFTDARMRLLDPGLAELGRLQVSDGRPHETALVLGSFRRRANDDWDFVVGGRGYAGGLEELLRDFGVEVD' A
#
# COMPACT_ATOMS: atom_id res chain seq x y z
N ASP A 1 -20.60 -6.03 -5.58
CA ASP A 1 -19.15 -5.77 -5.65
C ASP A 1 -18.54 -5.83 -4.28
N ALA A 2 -17.39 -6.49 -4.17
CA ALA A 2 -16.55 -6.45 -2.98
C ALA A 2 -15.50 -5.35 -3.20
N ASP A 3 -15.81 -4.13 -2.76
CA ASP A 3 -14.85 -3.03 -2.70
C ASP A 3 -14.20 -2.95 -1.31
N LEU A 4 -13.31 -1.99 -1.15
CA LEU A 4 -12.59 -1.77 0.09
C LEU A 4 -13.41 -0.98 1.12
N SER A 5 -14.72 -0.77 0.93
CA SER A 5 -15.56 -0.06 1.91
C SER A 5 -15.64 -0.78 3.26
N GLY A 6 -15.50 -2.11 3.27
CA GLY A 6 -15.50 -2.94 4.48
C GLY A 6 -14.17 -2.97 5.24
N PHE A 7 -13.09 -2.38 4.71
CA PHE A 7 -11.79 -2.32 5.37
C PHE A 7 -11.75 -1.14 6.35
N THR A 8 -12.10 -1.40 7.61
CA THR A 8 -12.07 -0.42 8.70
C THR A 8 -11.08 -0.86 9.79
N ASP A 9 -10.41 0.08 10.45
CA ASP A 9 -9.29 -0.17 11.39
C ASP A 9 -8.16 -1.05 10.79
N ALA A 10 -8.04 -1.04 9.47
CA ALA A 10 -6.99 -1.77 8.78
C ALA A 10 -5.64 -1.08 8.99
N ARG A 11 -4.61 -1.86 9.30
CA ARG A 11 -3.27 -1.33 9.57
C ARG A 11 -2.17 -2.24 9.03
N MET A 12 -1.13 -1.61 8.50
CA MET A 12 0.10 -2.29 8.10
C MET A 12 1.20 -1.98 9.12
N ARG A 13 2.00 -2.99 9.47
CA ARG A 13 3.14 -2.84 10.39
C ARG A 13 4.42 -3.04 9.60
N LEU A 14 5.39 -2.15 9.82
CA LEU A 14 6.75 -2.34 9.38
C LEU A 14 7.54 -2.93 10.55
N LEU A 15 8.14 -4.10 10.34
CA LEU A 15 8.91 -4.79 11.34
C LEU A 15 10.37 -4.92 10.90
N ASP A 16 11.29 -5.00 11.86
CA ASP A 16 12.66 -5.44 11.61
C ASP A 16 12.72 -6.98 11.45
N PRO A 17 13.87 -7.56 11.07
CA PRO A 17 14.03 -9.01 10.97
C PRO A 17 13.81 -9.78 12.29
N GLY A 18 13.93 -9.11 13.43
CA GLY A 18 13.62 -9.64 14.76
C GLY A 18 12.14 -9.51 15.16
N LEU A 19 11.28 -9.07 14.23
CA LEU A 19 9.85 -8.80 14.43
C LEU A 19 9.54 -7.63 15.38
N ALA A 20 10.51 -6.77 15.68
CA ALA A 20 10.26 -5.54 16.42
C ALA A 20 9.57 -4.51 15.51
N GLU A 21 8.58 -3.79 16.04
CA GLU A 21 7.82 -2.78 15.27
C GLU A 21 8.66 -1.52 15.05
N LEU A 22 8.97 -1.24 13.79
CA LEU A 22 9.65 -0.01 13.35
C LEU A 22 8.66 1.09 12.99
N GLY A 23 7.42 0.73 12.64
CA GLY A 23 6.39 1.69 12.30
C GLY A 23 5.04 1.03 12.02
N ARG A 24 4.01 1.87 11.98
CA ARG A 24 2.63 1.47 11.70
C ARG A 24 1.99 2.49 10.77
N LEU A 25 1.42 1.98 9.69
CA LEU A 25 0.60 2.77 8.77
C LEU A 25 -0.86 2.43 8.98
N GLN A 26 -1.68 3.44 9.22
CA GLN A 26 -3.13 3.32 9.10
C GLN A 26 -3.47 3.19 7.61
N VAL A 27 -4.15 2.10 7.26
CA VAL A 27 -4.85 2.04 5.99
C VAL A 27 -6.10 2.88 6.16
N SER A 28 -6.45 3.66 5.15
CA SER A 28 -7.68 4.46 5.16
C SER A 28 -8.90 3.64 5.55
N ASP A 29 -9.74 4.20 6.41
CA ASP A 29 -11.03 3.61 6.76
C ASP A 29 -11.99 3.69 5.58
N GLY A 30 -12.25 2.54 4.96
CA GLY A 30 -13.22 2.40 3.89
C GLY A 30 -12.80 3.14 2.61
N ARG A 31 -12.72 2.41 1.50
CA ARG A 31 -12.49 2.98 0.18
C ARG A 31 -13.58 2.52 -0.78
N PRO A 32 -14.73 3.22 -0.83
CA PRO A 32 -15.82 2.85 -1.72
C PRO A 32 -15.34 2.83 -3.17
N HIS A 33 -15.81 1.84 -3.93
CA HIS A 33 -15.51 1.60 -5.34
C HIS A 33 -14.06 1.23 -5.68
N GLU A 34 -13.12 1.36 -4.75
CA GLU A 34 -11.74 0.91 -4.94
C GLU A 34 -11.61 -0.56 -4.54
N THR A 35 -10.86 -1.32 -5.32
CA THR A 35 -10.61 -2.75 -5.05
C THR A 35 -9.13 -3.07 -4.85
N ALA A 36 -8.23 -2.11 -5.15
CA ALA A 36 -6.80 -2.20 -4.83
C ALA A 36 -6.23 -0.86 -4.35
N LEU A 37 -5.10 -0.91 -3.64
CA LEU A 37 -4.50 0.25 -2.98
C LEU A 37 -2.97 0.15 -2.90
N VAL A 38 -2.28 1.22 -3.28
CA VAL A 38 -0.87 1.45 -2.94
C VAL A 38 -0.77 2.21 -1.61
N LEU A 39 -0.25 1.52 -0.59
CA LEU A 39 -0.08 2.05 0.76
C LEU A 39 1.11 2.99 0.92
N GLY A 40 2.13 2.86 0.07
CA GLY A 40 3.35 3.65 0.14
C GLY A 40 4.48 3.04 -0.66
N SER A 41 5.67 3.60 -0.52
CA SER A 41 6.88 3.19 -1.23
C SER A 41 8.10 3.31 -0.33
N PHE A 42 9.03 2.37 -0.41
CA PHE A 42 10.37 2.58 0.11
C PHE A 42 11.18 3.43 -0.86
N ARG A 43 11.89 4.44 -0.36
CA ARG A 43 12.83 5.22 -1.17
C ARG A 43 14.22 5.13 -0.56
N ARG A 44 15.21 5.06 -1.45
CA ARG A 44 16.62 5.05 -1.07
C ARG A 44 17.10 6.48 -0.95
N ARG A 45 17.74 6.81 0.17
CA ARG A 45 18.36 8.11 0.43
C ARG A 45 19.81 8.13 -0.05
N ALA A 46 20.41 9.32 -0.06
CA ALA A 46 21.77 9.56 -0.54
C ALA A 46 22.87 8.82 0.26
N ASN A 47 22.55 8.33 1.46
CA ASN A 47 23.46 7.60 2.36
C ASN A 47 23.19 6.09 2.40
N ASP A 48 22.52 5.54 1.38
CA ASP A 48 22.12 4.12 1.28
C ASP A 48 21.07 3.65 2.30
N ASP A 49 20.57 4.54 3.15
CA ASP A 49 19.42 4.25 4.01
C ASP A 49 18.13 4.22 3.20
N TRP A 50 17.14 3.52 3.76
CA TRP A 50 15.79 3.46 3.23
C TRP A 50 14.82 4.19 4.14
N ASP A 51 13.91 4.95 3.54
CA ASP A 51 12.72 5.46 4.22
C ASP A 51 11.44 4.91 3.61
N PHE A 52 10.45 4.69 4.46
CA PHE A 52 9.11 4.38 4.00
C PHE A 52 8.33 5.70 3.85
N VAL A 53 7.91 5.98 2.62
CA VAL A 53 7.04 7.12 2.30
C VAL A 53 5.61 6.61 2.19
N VAL A 54 4.75 7.11 3.08
CA VAL A 54 3.32 6.81 3.04
C VAL A 54 2.71 7.32 1.74
N GLY A 55 1.91 6.48 1.11
CA GLY A 55 1.11 6.79 -0.07
C GLY A 55 -0.38 6.68 0.22
N GLY A 56 -1.19 6.62 -0.83
CA GLY A 56 -2.64 6.48 -0.64
C GLY A 56 -3.45 6.45 -1.93
N ARG A 57 -2.90 5.90 -3.02
CA ARG A 57 -3.65 5.83 -4.28
C ARG A 57 -4.43 4.52 -4.37
N GLY A 58 -5.74 4.64 -4.45
CA GLY A 58 -6.61 3.53 -4.76
C GLY A 58 -6.90 3.37 -6.24
N TYR A 59 -7.42 2.18 -6.57
CA TYR A 59 -7.65 1.72 -7.92
C TYR A 59 -9.01 1.04 -8.01
N ALA A 60 -9.91 1.60 -8.82
CA ALA A 60 -11.24 1.03 -9.05
C ALA A 60 -11.16 -0.20 -9.98
N GLY A 61 -10.27 -0.16 -10.98
CA GLY A 61 -9.93 -1.29 -11.85
C GLY A 61 -9.05 -2.36 -11.17
N GLY A 62 -8.83 -2.24 -9.86
CA GLY A 62 -8.19 -3.25 -9.05
C GLY A 62 -6.71 -3.46 -9.32
N LEU A 63 -6.23 -4.66 -9.00
CA LEU A 63 -4.80 -4.99 -9.07
C LEU A 63 -4.27 -4.93 -10.51
N GLU A 64 -5.09 -5.28 -11.50
CA GLU A 64 -4.70 -5.23 -12.92
C GLU A 64 -4.37 -3.81 -13.38
N GLU A 65 -5.23 -2.84 -13.05
CA GLU A 65 -4.98 -1.42 -13.31
C GLU A 65 -3.71 -0.94 -12.57
N LEU A 66 -3.58 -1.32 -11.30
CA LEU A 66 -2.40 -0.98 -10.49
C LEU A 66 -1.11 -1.51 -11.13
N LEU A 67 -1.07 -2.79 -11.53
CA LEU A 67 0.12 -3.42 -12.10
C LEU A 67 0.58 -2.74 -13.39
N ARG A 68 -0.36 -2.37 -14.26
CA ARG A 68 -0.07 -1.66 -15.51
C ARG A 68 0.59 -0.30 -15.29
N ASP A 69 0.19 0.44 -14.26
CA ASP A 69 0.84 1.70 -13.88
C ASP A 69 2.31 1.53 -13.50
N PHE A 70 2.71 0.33 -13.05
CA PHE A 70 4.10 -0.03 -12.75
C PHE A 70 4.80 -0.75 -13.91
N GLY A 71 4.15 -0.83 -15.09
CA GLY A 71 4.71 -1.46 -16.29
C GLY A 71 4.75 -3.00 -16.23
N VAL A 72 3.94 -3.61 -15.35
CA VAL A 72 3.80 -5.07 -15.28
C VAL A 72 2.71 -5.53 -16.24
N GLU A 73 3.05 -6.46 -17.13
CA GLU A 73 2.08 -7.13 -18.01
C GLU A 73 1.23 -8.13 -17.22
N VAL A 74 -0.06 -8.20 -17.54
CA VAL A 74 -1.05 -9.04 -16.87
C VAL A 74 -1.83 -9.78 -17.94
N ASP A 75 -1.81 -11.12 -17.89
CA ASP A 75 -2.50 -12.05 -18.80
C ASP A 75 -3.65 -12.78 -18.09
#